data_AF-A0A800A0I1-F1
#
_entry.id   AF-A0A800A0I1-F1
#
_cell.length_a   1.000
_cell.length_b   1.000
_cell.length_c   1.000
_cell.angle_alpha   90.00
_cell.angle_beta   90.00
_cell.angle_gamma   90.00
#
_symmetry.space_group_name_H-M   'P 1'
#
loop_
_entity.id
_entity.type
_entity.pdbx_description
1 polymer ?
#
loop_
_entity_poly.entity_id
_entity_poly.type
_entity_poly.pdbx_seq_one_letter_code
_entity_poly.pdbx_strand_id
1 'polypeptide(L)'
;MLPEASAEEVAVALGAFLLLATMEERWRLFPLSKGKREKAKLVGDLSLLALALSQPEKEEAALATLNALITVQALKLLTCRRRPLEGRGFRGPLKRFDSSFPSGHAAMAFALARLLNERRAERKGLWLGLATLVCLSRV
;
A
#
# COMPACT_ATOMS: atom_id res chain seq x y z
N MET A 1 1.46 25.33 17.47
CA MET A 1 2.52 24.34 17.17
C MET A 1 1.91 22.97 17.38
N LEU A 2 1.73 22.18 16.32
CA LEU A 2 1.36 20.78 16.47
C LEU A 2 2.57 20.01 17.02
N PRO A 3 2.39 19.02 17.91
CA PRO A 3 3.51 18.26 18.46
C PRO A 3 4.27 17.54 17.35
N GLU A 4 5.60 17.63 17.38
CA GLU A 4 6.45 16.87 16.47
C GLU A 4 6.21 15.36 16.62
N ALA A 5 6.40 14.62 15.53
CA ALA A 5 6.29 13.16 15.57
C ALA A 5 7.33 12.60 16.52
N SER A 6 6.91 11.72 17.43
CA SER A 6 7.88 10.99 18.23
C SER A 6 8.74 10.11 17.31
N ALA A 7 9.98 9.82 17.70
CA ALA A 7 10.86 8.94 16.92
C ALA A 7 10.22 7.55 16.71
N GLU A 8 9.39 7.11 17.66
CA GLU A 8 8.65 5.85 17.62
C GLU A 8 7.57 5.85 16.52
N GLU A 9 6.79 6.93 16.40
CA GLU A 9 5.78 7.07 15.33
C GLU A 9 6.41 6.99 13.93
N VAL A 10 7.60 7.57 13.78
CA VAL A 10 8.35 7.53 12.52
C VAL A 10 8.87 6.14 12.24
N ALA A 11 9.37 5.43 13.25
CA ALA A 11 9.86 4.06 13.12
C ALA A 11 8.72 3.09 12.75
N VAL A 12 7.55 3.23 13.38
CA VAL A 12 6.35 2.45 13.04
C VAL A 12 5.89 2.74 11.62
N ALA A 13 5.89 4.02 11.21
CA ALA A 13 5.56 4.39 9.85
C ALA A 13 6.53 3.77 8.83
N LEU A 14 7.85 3.95 9.05
CA LEU A 14 8.90 3.34 8.24
C LEU A 14 8.71 1.82 8.13
N GLY A 15 8.44 1.15 9.25
CA GLY A 15 8.20 -0.29 9.29
C GLY A 15 7.02 -0.72 8.41
N ALA A 16 5.90 0.00 8.47
CA ALA A 16 4.72 -0.31 7.66
C ALA A 16 4.97 -0.09 6.15
N PHE A 17 5.61 1.03 5.77
CA PHE A 17 5.97 1.30 4.38
C PHE A 17 6.98 0.27 3.84
N LEU A 18 8.00 -0.09 4.62
CA LEU A 18 9.01 -1.08 4.23
C LEU A 18 8.42 -2.49 4.15
N LEU A 19 7.54 -2.88 5.07
CA LEU A 19 6.85 -4.16 5.01
C LEU A 19 6.01 -4.26 3.73
N LEU A 20 5.28 -3.20 3.38
CA LEU A 20 4.50 -3.15 2.15
C LEU A 20 5.38 -3.20 0.89
N ALA A 21 6.54 -2.52 0.92
CA ALA A 21 7.48 -2.52 -0.21
C ALA A 21 8.14 -3.89 -0.43
N THR A 22 8.56 -4.56 0.65
CA THR A 22 9.36 -5.81 0.60
C THR A 22 8.52 -7.08 0.49
N MET A 23 7.23 -7.04 0.85
CA MET A 23 6.34 -8.20 0.80
C MET A 23 6.28 -8.85 -0.59
N GLU A 24 6.38 -8.09 -1.70
CA GLU A 24 6.30 -8.67 -3.05
C GLU A 24 7.64 -9.09 -3.67
N GLU A 25 8.76 -8.43 -3.35
CA GLU A 25 10.10 -8.88 -3.79
C GLU A 25 10.38 -10.31 -3.33
N ARG A 26 9.93 -10.65 -2.12
CA ARG A 26 10.06 -11.99 -1.56
C ARG A 26 9.35 -13.06 -2.39
N TRP A 27 8.31 -12.72 -3.16
CA TRP A 27 7.57 -13.67 -3.99
C TRP A 27 8.16 -13.85 -5.38
N ARG A 28 8.92 -12.84 -5.87
CA ARG A 28 9.73 -12.97 -7.09
C ARG A 28 10.89 -13.94 -6.85
N LEU A 29 11.50 -13.88 -5.66
CA LEU A 29 12.63 -14.73 -5.28
C LEU A 29 12.21 -16.13 -4.79
N PHE A 30 11.04 -16.26 -4.16
CA PHE A 30 10.51 -17.53 -3.67
C PHE A 30 9.05 -17.72 -4.10
N PRO A 31 8.76 -18.58 -5.09
CA PRO A 31 7.40 -18.76 -5.58
C PRO A 31 6.50 -19.36 -4.49
N LEU A 32 5.75 -18.49 -3.81
CA LEU A 32 4.77 -18.90 -2.81
C LEU A 32 3.53 -19.52 -3.47
N SER A 33 2.89 -20.47 -2.78
CA SER A 33 1.56 -20.95 -3.15
C SER A 33 0.52 -19.83 -3.07
N LYS A 34 -0.57 -19.95 -3.85
CA LYS A 34 -1.61 -18.90 -3.98
C LYS A 34 -2.12 -18.38 -2.63
N GLY A 35 -2.47 -19.27 -1.71
CA GLY A 35 -2.98 -18.88 -0.38
C GLY A 35 -1.95 -18.15 0.48
N LYS A 36 -0.65 -18.41 0.30
CA LYS A 36 0.41 -17.68 0.99
C LYS A 36 0.58 -16.25 0.45
N ARG A 37 0.34 -16.03 -0.85
CA ARG A 37 0.37 -14.68 -1.47
C ARG A 37 -0.80 -13.82 -1.05
N GLU A 38 -2.01 -14.38 -1.01
CA GLU A 38 -3.21 -13.66 -0.56
C GLU A 38 -3.06 -13.21 0.90
N LYS A 39 -2.56 -14.10 1.78
CA LYS A 39 -2.26 -13.74 3.19
C LYS A 39 -1.23 -12.63 3.30
N ALA A 40 -0.16 -12.67 2.51
CA ALA A 40 0.89 -11.67 2.57
C ALA A 40 0.46 -10.29 2.02
N LYS A 41 -0.37 -10.23 0.96
CA LYS A 41 -1.05 -8.98 0.55
C LYS A 41 -1.88 -8.40 1.70
N LEU A 42 -2.69 -9.25 2.33
CA LEU A 42 -3.55 -8.85 3.45
C LEU A 42 -2.72 -8.27 4.60
N VAL A 43 -1.58 -8.88 4.93
CA VAL A 43 -0.67 -8.39 5.99
C VAL A 43 -0.12 -6.99 5.66
N GLY A 44 0.30 -6.75 4.41
CA GLY A 44 0.77 -5.43 3.98
C GLY A 44 -0.32 -4.36 4.07
N ASP A 45 -1.50 -4.67 3.51
CA ASP A 45 -2.65 -3.75 3.54
C ASP A 45 -3.11 -3.46 4.98
N LEU A 46 -3.13 -4.48 5.84
CA LEU A 46 -3.47 -4.34 7.27
C LEU A 46 -2.42 -3.55 8.05
N SER A 47 -1.15 -3.58 7.64
CA SER A 47 -0.08 -2.84 8.32
C SER A 47 -0.17 -1.34 8.04
N LEU A 48 -0.56 -0.93 6.83
CA LEU A 48 -0.90 0.46 6.56
C LEU A 48 -2.18 0.89 7.28
N LEU A 49 -3.19 0.03 7.34
CA LEU A 49 -4.41 0.34 8.09
C LEU A 49 -4.12 0.46 9.59
N ALA A 50 -3.29 -0.43 10.16
CA ALA A 50 -2.86 -0.35 11.55
C ALA A 50 -2.06 0.93 11.82
N LEU A 51 -1.18 1.33 10.90
CA LEU A 51 -0.47 2.61 10.97
C LEU A 51 -1.44 3.80 10.92
N ALA A 52 -2.45 3.75 10.05
CA ALA A 52 -3.48 4.78 9.97
C ALA A 52 -4.25 4.88 11.28
N LEU A 53 -4.63 3.73 11.87
CA LEU A 53 -5.34 3.66 13.14
C LEU A 53 -4.49 4.02 14.36
N SER A 54 -3.15 3.99 14.24
CA SER A 54 -2.24 4.43 15.29
C SER A 54 -1.96 5.94 15.26
N GLN A 55 -2.43 6.67 14.23
CA GLN A 55 -2.29 8.11 14.19
C GLN A 55 -3.26 8.79 15.17
N PRO A 56 -2.92 9.98 15.69
CA PRO A 56 -3.86 10.79 16.48
C PRO A 56 -5.20 11.04 15.74
N GLU A 57 -5.14 11.19 14.42
CA GLU A 57 -6.29 11.37 13.51
C GLU A 57 -6.71 10.04 12.84
N LYS A 58 -6.76 8.96 13.63
CA LYS A 58 -7.10 7.61 13.17
C LYS A 58 -8.33 7.50 12.27
N GLU A 59 -9.35 8.33 12.51
CA GLU A 59 -10.58 8.33 11.71
C GLU A 59 -10.36 8.88 10.30
N GLU A 60 -9.68 10.03 10.18
CA GLU A 60 -9.37 10.65 8.90
C GLU A 60 -8.39 9.78 8.09
N ALA A 61 -7.39 9.21 8.75
CA ALA A 61 -6.43 8.29 8.15
C ALA A 61 -7.09 7.00 7.66
N ALA A 62 -8.00 6.41 8.46
CA ALA A 62 -8.76 5.24 8.08
C ALA A 62 -9.69 5.53 6.89
N LEU A 63 -10.41 6.66 6.91
CA LEU A 63 -11.29 7.07 5.82
C LEU A 63 -10.51 7.31 4.52
N ALA A 64 -9.37 8.00 4.57
CA ALA A 64 -8.52 8.21 3.40
C ALA A 64 -8.04 6.88 2.79
N THR A 65 -7.63 5.94 3.64
CA THR A 65 -7.17 4.60 3.21
C THR A 65 -8.31 3.78 2.63
N LEU A 66 -9.49 3.77 3.27
CA LEU A 66 -10.68 3.07 2.78
C LEU A 66 -11.18 3.66 1.46
N ASN A 67 -11.23 4.99 1.33
CA ASN A 67 -11.62 5.66 0.09
C ASN A 67 -10.66 5.31 -1.06
N ALA A 68 -9.35 5.25 -0.78
CA ALA A 68 -8.37 4.80 -1.76
C ALA A 68 -8.62 3.36 -2.21
N LEU A 69 -8.90 2.45 -1.26
CA LEU A 69 -9.23 1.05 -1.56
C LEU A 69 -10.51 0.91 -2.40
N ILE A 70 -11.59 1.57 -2.01
CA ILE A 70 -12.87 1.54 -2.74
C ILE A 70 -12.67 2.06 -4.16
N THR A 71 -11.97 3.20 -4.31
CA THR A 71 -11.68 3.80 -5.62
C THR A 71 -10.86 2.86 -6.51
N VAL A 72 -9.82 2.23 -5.94
CA VAL A 72 -9.01 1.24 -6.67
C VAL A 72 -9.86 0.05 -7.11
N GLN A 73 -10.72 -0.48 -6.24
CA GLN A 73 -11.55 -1.64 -6.57
C GLN A 73 -12.56 -1.30 -7.67
N ALA A 74 -13.19 -0.12 -7.62
CA ALA A 74 -14.07 0.36 -8.68
C ALA A 74 -13.31 0.46 -10.02
N LEU A 75 -12.14 1.10 -10.04
CA LEU A 75 -11.33 1.26 -11.25
C LEU A 75 -10.81 -0.08 -11.78
N LYS A 76 -10.49 -1.03 -10.90
CA LYS A 76 -10.08 -2.38 -11.29
C LYS A 76 -11.18 -3.13 -12.04
N LEU A 77 -12.42 -3.02 -11.55
CA LEU A 77 -13.58 -3.59 -12.21
C LEU A 77 -13.85 -2.96 -13.57
N LEU A 78 -13.63 -1.65 -13.71
CA LEU A 78 -13.83 -0.93 -14.96
C LEU A 78 -12.74 -1.21 -16.00
N THR A 79 -11.49 -1.33 -15.57
CA THR A 79 -10.35 -1.43 -16.50
C THR A 79 -9.97 -2.86 -16.85
N CYS A 80 -10.19 -3.83 -15.95
CA CYS A 80 -9.88 -5.25 -16.16
C CYS A 80 -8.48 -5.52 -16.77
N ARG A 81 -7.49 -4.66 -16.48
CA ARG A 81 -6.15 -4.73 -17.08
C ARG A 81 -5.40 -5.97 -16.59
N ARG A 82 -4.94 -6.80 -17.52
CA ARG A 82 -4.09 -7.96 -17.23
C ARG A 82 -2.74 -7.59 -16.62
N ARG A 83 -2.21 -8.44 -15.74
CA ARG A 83 -0.88 -8.28 -15.14
C ARG A 83 0.22 -8.59 -16.19
N PRO A 84 1.41 -7.95 -16.11
CA PRO A 84 2.49 -8.17 -17.10
C PRO A 84 2.96 -9.62 -17.29
N LEU A 85 2.78 -10.48 -16.28
CA LEU A 85 3.21 -11.88 -16.31
C LEU A 85 2.06 -12.89 -16.53
N GLU A 86 0.81 -12.44 -16.61
CA GLU A 86 -0.31 -13.31 -16.95
C GLU A 86 -0.17 -13.80 -18.40
N GLY A 87 0.00 -15.11 -18.59
CA GLY A 87 0.14 -15.75 -19.90
C GLY A 87 1.49 -16.38 -20.21
N ARG A 88 2.57 -16.09 -19.45
CA ARG A 88 3.89 -16.76 -19.58
C ARG A 88 4.05 -17.93 -18.59
N GLY A 89 3.01 -18.75 -18.41
CA GLY A 89 2.98 -19.85 -17.43
C GLY A 89 2.48 -19.46 -16.03
N PHE A 90 2.28 -18.16 -15.75
CA PHE A 90 1.65 -17.68 -14.53
C PHE A 90 0.12 -17.73 -14.67
N ARG A 91 -0.51 -18.81 -14.20
CA ARG A 91 -1.98 -18.97 -14.18
C ARG A 91 -2.54 -18.42 -12.86
N GLY A 92 -2.57 -17.10 -12.73
CA GLY A 92 -3.53 -16.45 -11.83
C GLY A 92 -4.92 -16.50 -12.48
N PRO A 93 -6.02 -16.67 -11.72
CA PRO A 93 -7.34 -16.65 -12.33
C PRO A 93 -7.59 -15.26 -12.93
N LEU A 94 -8.08 -15.21 -14.17
CA LEU A 94 -8.73 -14.06 -14.81
C LEU A 94 -10.00 -13.70 -14.02
N LYS A 95 -9.85 -13.25 -12.78
CA LYS A 95 -10.94 -12.67 -12.01
C LYS A 95 -10.91 -11.18 -12.33
N ARG A 96 -12.05 -10.63 -12.74
CA ARG A 96 -12.27 -9.18 -12.90
C ARG A 96 -11.78 -8.37 -11.68
N PHE A 97 -11.73 -9.00 -10.51
CA PHE A 97 -11.23 -8.45 -9.25
C PHE A 97 -9.69 -8.46 -9.06
N ASP A 98 -8.92 -9.13 -9.92
CA ASP A 98 -7.43 -9.16 -9.87
C ASP A 98 -6.79 -8.32 -10.99
N SER A 99 -7.56 -7.36 -11.52
CA SER A 99 -7.03 -6.32 -12.42
C SER A 99 -5.79 -5.68 -11.80
N SER A 100 -4.77 -5.52 -12.64
CA SER A 100 -3.46 -4.97 -12.26
C SER A 100 -3.47 -3.45 -12.07
N PHE A 101 -4.50 -2.76 -12.56
CA PHE A 101 -4.56 -1.31 -12.56
C PHE A 101 -5.86 -0.78 -11.93
N PRO A 102 -5.77 0.26 -11.08
CA PRO A 102 -4.55 0.82 -10.49
C PRO A 102 -3.96 -0.05 -9.37
N SER A 103 -2.72 0.25 -8.94
CA SER A 103 -2.09 -0.45 -7.80
C SER A 103 -2.72 -0.01 -6.47
N GLY A 104 -3.26 -0.96 -5.71
CA GLY A 104 -3.82 -0.68 -4.38
C GLY A 104 -2.77 -0.22 -3.37
N HIS A 105 -1.59 -0.84 -3.38
CA HIS A 105 -0.48 -0.45 -2.50
C HIS A 105 -0.02 0.99 -2.77
N ALA A 106 0.06 1.38 -4.05
CA ALA A 106 0.40 2.75 -4.44
C ALA A 106 -0.66 3.75 -3.94
N ALA A 107 -1.95 3.44 -4.17
CA ALA A 107 -3.04 4.31 -3.77
C ALA A 107 -3.09 4.52 -2.25
N MET A 108 -2.96 3.45 -1.45
CA MET A 108 -2.96 3.57 0.01
C MET A 108 -1.71 4.29 0.53
N ALA A 109 -0.53 3.97 -0.01
CA ALA A 109 0.72 4.61 0.39
C ALA A 109 0.70 6.12 0.14
N PHE A 110 0.20 6.56 -1.02
CA PHE A 110 0.07 7.98 -1.32
C PHE A 110 -1.08 8.67 -0.58
N ALA A 111 -2.21 7.99 -0.33
CA ALA A 111 -3.29 8.53 0.50
C ALA A 111 -2.80 8.82 1.93
N LEU A 112 -2.07 7.86 2.52
CA LEU A 112 -1.51 8.04 3.86
C LEU A 112 -0.39 9.08 3.88
N ALA A 113 0.51 9.07 2.89
CA ALA A 113 1.57 10.07 2.79
C ALA A 113 1.01 11.49 2.64
N ARG A 114 -0.09 11.68 1.89
CA ARG A 114 -0.78 12.97 1.78
C ARG A 114 -1.27 13.45 3.15
N LEU A 115 -1.96 12.58 3.88
CA LEU A 115 -2.51 12.92 5.20
C LEU A 115 -1.39 13.26 6.20
N LEU A 116 -0.30 12.48 6.20
CA LEU A 116 0.89 12.77 6.99
C LEU A 116 1.54 14.11 6.59
N ASN A 117 1.54 14.47 5.32
CA ASN A 117 2.10 15.75 4.83
C ASN A 117 1.27 16.97 5.21
N GLU A 118 -0.05 16.86 5.24
CA GLU A 118 -0.93 18.00 5.57
C GLU A 118 -0.71 18.47 7.02
N ARG A 119 -0.24 17.58 7.91
CA ARG A 119 0.03 17.87 9.32
C ARG A 119 1.51 18.00 9.66
N ARG A 120 2.39 17.31 8.93
CA ARG A 120 3.85 17.25 9.15
C ARG A 120 4.61 17.68 7.90
N ALA A 121 4.32 18.89 7.43
CA ALA A 121 4.84 19.43 6.18
C ALA A 121 6.38 19.48 6.15
N GLU A 122 7.03 19.60 7.30
CA GLU A 122 8.48 19.59 7.47
C GLU A 122 9.12 18.26 7.06
N ARG A 123 8.35 17.15 7.07
CA ARG A 123 8.82 15.82 6.65
C ARG A 123 8.20 15.36 5.34
N LYS A 124 7.68 16.30 4.54
CA LYS A 124 7.00 15.99 3.28
C LYS A 124 7.82 15.12 2.33
N GLY A 125 9.12 15.40 2.22
CA GLY A 125 10.03 14.62 1.40
C GLY A 125 10.14 13.16 1.85
N LEU A 126 10.14 12.90 3.17
CA LEU A 126 10.21 11.55 3.72
C LEU A 126 8.97 10.74 3.36
N TRP A 127 7.77 11.26 3.65
CA TRP A 127 6.52 10.52 3.42
C TRP A 127 6.26 10.24 1.94
N LEU A 128 6.50 11.23 1.07
CA LEU A 128 6.40 11.03 -0.38
C LEU A 128 7.49 10.09 -0.90
N GLY A 129 8.70 10.16 -0.34
CA GLY A 129 9.79 9.24 -0.65
C GLY A 129 9.42 7.79 -0.35
N LEU A 130 8.88 7.52 0.84
CA LEU A 130 8.42 6.18 1.24
C LEU A 130 7.27 5.67 0.37
N ALA A 131 6.28 6.52 0.06
CA ALA A 131 5.21 6.15 -0.87
C ALA A 131 5.74 5.83 -2.27
N THR A 132 6.75 6.58 -2.73
CA THR A 132 7.42 6.33 -4.01
C THR A 132 8.18 5.01 -4.00
N LEU A 133 8.91 4.68 -2.93
CA LEU A 133 9.59 3.39 -2.77
C LEU A 133 8.60 2.22 -2.83
N VAL A 134 7.45 2.33 -2.16
CA VAL A 134 6.36 1.34 -2.26
C VAL A 134 5.90 1.19 -3.70
N CYS A 135 5.80 2.28 -4.47
CA CYS A 135 5.37 2.20 -5.86
C CYS A 135 6.43 1.56 -6.77
N LEU A 136 7.70 1.92 -6.58
CA LEU A 136 8.81 1.35 -7.33
C LEU A 136 8.96 -0.15 -7.11
N SER A 137 8.67 -0.66 -5.91
CA SER A 137 8.72 -2.11 -5.66
C SER A 137 7.66 -2.92 -6.42
N ARG A 138 6.71 -2.26 -7.10
CA ARG A 138 5.63 -2.90 -7.87
C ARG A 138 5.93 -3.09 -9.34
N VAL A 139 7.01 -2.49 -9.84
CA VAL A 139 7.46 -2.55 -11.23
C VAL A 139 8.27 -3.83 -11.44
#